data_AF-A0A7J9HXY2-F1
#
_entry.id   AF-A0A7J9HXY2-F1
#
_cell.length_a   1.000
_cell.length_b   1.000
_cell.length_c   1.000
_cell.angle_alpha   90.00
_cell.angle_beta   90.00
_cell.angle_gamma   90.00
#
_symmetry.space_group_name_H-M   'P 1'
#
loop_
_entity.id
_entity.type
_entity.pdbx_description
1 polymer ?
#
loop_
_entity_poly.entity_id
_entity_poly.type
_entity_poly.pdbx_seq_one_letter_code
_entity_poly.pdbx_strand_id
1 'polypeptide(L)'
;ALLTGCSAGGLATLIHCDDFRAHLPKDATVKCLADAGFFLDEPDILGNRTMSNFYHDVVQLQGVAKSLHKKCITEMEPSKCIFPQQIIKNIRTPLFIVNPTYDFWQIQHVLVPTGSDPDGYWRRCRLSIQKCDSTQIENLQGFRSSLLKALSKLQHDKEGGMFINSCFVHCQTWMAETWHSSNSPRINNKTIAESVGDWYFNRKVTKEIDCPYPCNPTCYHMDFTQPS
;
A
#
# COMPACT_ATOMS: atom_id res chain seq x y z
N ALA A 1 -4.49 21.55 1.66
CA ALA A 1 -5.34 20.47 2.18
C ALA A 1 -4.76 19.13 1.74
N LEU A 2 -4.77 18.15 2.63
CA LEU A 2 -4.25 16.81 2.36
C LEU A 2 -5.35 15.80 2.69
N LEU A 3 -5.80 15.03 1.70
CA LEU A 3 -6.66 13.86 1.95
C LEU A 3 -5.76 12.67 2.28
N THR A 4 -5.99 12.02 3.40
CA THR A 4 -5.20 10.85 3.78
C THR A 4 -6.01 9.83 4.57
N GLY A 5 -5.57 8.59 4.52
CA GLY A 5 -6.10 7.50 5.31
C GLY A 5 -5.19 6.28 5.23
N CYS A 6 -5.37 5.36 6.16
CA CYS A 6 -4.69 4.07 6.16
C CYS A 6 -5.62 2.93 5.72
N SER A 7 -5.07 1.89 5.08
CA SER A 7 -5.74 0.61 4.83
C SER A 7 -6.95 0.83 3.91
N ALA A 8 -8.14 0.41 4.32
CA ALA A 8 -9.39 0.76 3.63
C ALA A 8 -9.56 2.29 3.45
N GLY A 9 -9.11 3.11 4.40
CA GLY A 9 -9.08 4.57 4.28
C GLY A 9 -8.01 5.08 3.30
N GLY A 10 -6.91 4.35 3.14
CA GLY A 10 -5.89 4.62 2.12
C GLY A 10 -6.44 4.32 0.73
N LEU A 11 -7.12 3.19 0.56
CA LEU A 11 -7.86 2.85 -0.66
C LEU A 11 -8.94 3.89 -0.97
N ALA A 12 -9.74 4.30 0.02
CA ALA A 12 -10.75 5.34 -0.13
C ALA A 12 -10.12 6.69 -0.53
N THR A 13 -8.93 7.02 0.00
CA THR A 13 -8.16 8.19 -0.43
C THR A 13 -7.82 8.12 -1.91
N LEU A 14 -7.43 6.97 -2.44
CA LEU A 14 -7.18 6.79 -3.88
C LEU A 14 -8.47 6.98 -4.70
N ILE A 15 -9.58 6.38 -4.27
CA ILE A 15 -10.87 6.46 -4.95
C ILE A 15 -11.35 7.92 -5.03
N HIS A 16 -11.22 8.68 -3.94
CA HIS A 16 -11.83 10.01 -3.80
C HIS A 16 -10.85 11.18 -3.94
N CYS A 17 -9.61 10.95 -4.34
CA CYS A 17 -8.59 12.00 -4.37
C CYS A 17 -9.00 13.19 -5.27
N ASP A 18 -9.45 12.91 -6.49
CA ASP A 18 -9.88 13.94 -7.43
C ASP A 18 -11.24 14.55 -7.05
N ASP A 19 -12.14 13.77 -6.45
CA ASP A 19 -13.40 14.29 -5.91
C ASP A 19 -13.11 15.32 -4.81
N PHE A 20 -12.22 14.99 -3.87
CA PHE A 20 -11.81 15.90 -2.81
C PHE A 20 -11.19 17.20 -3.35
N ARG A 21 -10.34 17.10 -4.38
CA ARG A 21 -9.80 18.25 -5.09
C ARG A 21 -10.89 19.14 -5.69
N ALA A 22 -11.93 18.54 -6.26
CA ALA A 22 -13.02 19.24 -6.94
C ALA A 22 -13.95 19.99 -5.97
N HIS A 23 -14.03 19.57 -4.70
CA HIS A 23 -14.83 20.25 -3.67
C HIS A 23 -14.14 21.48 -3.06
N LEU A 24 -12.85 21.69 -3.35
CA LEU A 24 -12.06 22.79 -2.79
C LEU A 24 -11.83 23.91 -3.82
N PRO A 25 -11.56 25.15 -3.36
CA PRO A 25 -11.26 26.28 -4.22
C PRO A 25 -10.16 25.97 -5.25
N LYS A 26 -10.20 26.65 -6.41
CA LYS A 26 -9.25 26.39 -7.51
C LYS A 26 -7.80 26.73 -7.13
N ASP A 27 -7.61 27.74 -6.30
CA ASP A 27 -6.33 28.22 -5.76
C ASP A 27 -5.84 27.41 -4.55
N ALA A 28 -6.67 26.54 -3.97
CA ALA A 28 -6.26 25.68 -2.87
C ALA A 28 -5.23 24.65 -3.35
N THR A 29 -4.11 24.53 -2.63
CA THR A 29 -3.19 23.41 -2.79
C THR A 29 -3.83 22.16 -2.19
N VAL A 30 -4.10 21.16 -3.03
CA VAL A 30 -4.68 19.88 -2.63
C VAL A 30 -3.80 18.74 -3.12
N LYS A 31 -3.50 17.82 -2.21
CA LYS A 31 -2.77 16.59 -2.51
C LYS A 31 -3.39 15.43 -1.74
N CYS A 32 -3.03 14.20 -2.08
CA CYS A 32 -3.53 13.00 -1.41
C CYS A 32 -2.39 12.09 -0.97
N LEU A 33 -2.54 11.43 0.18
CA LEU A 33 -1.60 10.43 0.68
C LEU A 33 -2.36 9.16 1.05
N ALA A 34 -2.05 8.05 0.37
CA ALA A 34 -2.58 6.74 0.74
C ALA A 34 -1.50 5.94 1.48
N ASP A 35 -1.82 5.53 2.72
CA ASP A 35 -0.96 4.69 3.55
C ASP A 35 -1.50 3.27 3.59
N ALA A 36 -0.68 2.26 3.28
CA ALA A 36 -1.03 0.84 3.34
C ALA A 36 -2.36 0.49 2.61
N GLY A 37 -2.76 1.32 1.65
CA GLY A 37 -4.00 1.17 0.87
C GLY A 37 -3.78 0.58 -0.52
N PHE A 38 -2.53 0.22 -0.86
CA PHE A 38 -2.17 -0.33 -2.17
C PHE A 38 -2.23 -1.87 -2.15
N PHE A 39 -3.46 -2.40 -2.11
CA PHE A 39 -3.73 -3.84 -2.17
C PHE A 39 -3.55 -4.42 -3.58
N LEU A 40 -2.82 -5.53 -3.70
CA LEU A 40 -2.53 -6.15 -5.00
C LEU A 40 -3.63 -7.11 -5.49
N ASP A 41 -3.83 -7.21 -6.82
CA ASP A 41 -4.61 -8.28 -7.47
C ASP A 41 -3.69 -9.43 -7.91
N GLU A 42 -3.11 -10.12 -6.93
CA GLU A 42 -2.21 -11.25 -7.13
C GLU A 42 -2.87 -12.56 -6.64
N PRO A 43 -2.50 -13.71 -7.22
CA PRO A 43 -2.90 -15.00 -6.67
C PRO A 43 -2.20 -15.26 -5.33
N ASP A 44 -2.86 -16.05 -4.49
CA ASP A 44 -2.23 -16.61 -3.29
C ASP A 44 -1.22 -17.73 -3.63
N ILE A 45 -0.57 -18.28 -2.61
CA ILE A 45 0.42 -19.35 -2.76
C ILE A 45 -0.12 -20.67 -3.36
N LEU A 46 -1.44 -20.83 -3.47
CA LEU A 46 -2.09 -21.96 -4.15
C LEU A 46 -2.62 -21.59 -5.55
N GLY A 47 -2.45 -20.34 -5.99
CA GLY A 47 -2.92 -19.84 -7.28
C GLY A 47 -4.34 -19.24 -7.24
N ASN A 48 -5.00 -19.17 -6.08
CA ASN A 48 -6.37 -18.65 -6.00
C ASN A 48 -6.38 -17.12 -5.98
N ARG A 49 -7.35 -16.50 -6.65
CA ARG A 49 -7.52 -15.03 -6.68
C ARG A 49 -8.41 -14.53 -5.54
N THR A 50 -8.05 -14.88 -4.31
CA THR A 50 -8.82 -14.57 -3.09
C THR A 50 -9.19 -13.09 -2.98
N MET A 51 -8.23 -12.19 -3.22
CA MET A 51 -8.49 -10.74 -3.14
C MET A 51 -9.40 -10.24 -4.27
N SER A 52 -9.34 -10.84 -5.46
CA SER A 52 -10.24 -10.49 -6.56
C SER A 52 -11.68 -10.87 -6.24
N ASN A 53 -11.90 -12.02 -5.61
CA ASN A 53 -13.24 -12.43 -5.17
C ASN A 53 -13.75 -11.53 -4.05
N PHE A 54 -12.89 -11.23 -3.07
CA PHE A 54 -13.23 -10.29 -1.99
C PHE A 54 -13.64 -8.92 -2.53
N TYR A 55 -12.90 -8.34 -3.48
CA TYR A 55 -13.25 -7.07 -4.09
C TYR A 55 -14.47 -7.12 -5.01
N HIS A 56 -14.73 -8.24 -5.67
CA HIS A 56 -16.00 -8.44 -6.36
C HIS A 56 -17.18 -8.26 -5.37
N ASP A 57 -17.13 -8.95 -4.24
CA ASP A 57 -18.19 -8.91 -3.24
C ASP A 57 -18.31 -7.53 -2.58
N VAL A 58 -17.19 -6.86 -2.28
CA VAL A 58 -17.19 -5.49 -1.76
C VAL A 58 -17.84 -4.53 -2.74
N VAL A 59 -17.48 -4.58 -4.03
CA VAL A 59 -18.03 -3.67 -5.04
C VAL A 59 -19.53 -3.90 -5.22
N GLN A 60 -19.97 -5.16 -5.23
CA GLN A 60 -21.38 -5.51 -5.34
C GLN A 60 -22.17 -5.07 -4.10
N LEU A 61 -21.70 -5.42 -2.90
CA LEU A 61 -22.41 -5.18 -1.64
C LEU A 61 -22.47 -3.69 -1.28
N GLN A 62 -21.37 -2.97 -1.43
CA GLN A 62 -21.26 -1.56 -1.01
C GLN A 62 -21.63 -0.58 -2.14
N GLY A 63 -21.86 -1.09 -3.36
CA GLY A 63 -22.19 -0.26 -4.52
C GLY A 63 -21.07 0.73 -4.89
N VAL A 64 -19.81 0.34 -4.70
CA VAL A 64 -18.62 1.22 -4.89
C VAL A 64 -18.42 1.62 -6.35
N ALA A 65 -19.00 0.86 -7.30
CA ALA A 65 -18.85 1.12 -8.74
C ALA A 65 -19.13 2.59 -9.13
N LYS A 66 -20.09 3.24 -8.46
CA LYS A 66 -20.45 4.65 -8.69
C LYS A 66 -19.37 5.66 -8.30
N SER A 67 -18.44 5.26 -7.44
CA SER A 67 -17.31 6.07 -6.97
C SER A 67 -16.02 5.80 -7.75
N LEU A 68 -15.99 4.78 -8.60
CA LEU A 68 -14.83 4.44 -9.41
C LEU A 68 -14.78 5.30 -10.68
N HIS A 69 -13.57 5.44 -11.24
CA HIS A 69 -13.38 6.26 -12.43
C HIS A 69 -14.18 5.73 -13.62
N LYS A 70 -15.04 6.58 -14.21
CA LYS A 70 -15.96 6.21 -15.29
C LYS A 70 -15.31 5.46 -16.44
N LYS A 71 -14.14 5.93 -16.90
CA LYS A 71 -13.39 5.28 -17.99
C LYS A 71 -13.02 3.83 -17.65
N CYS A 72 -12.65 3.56 -16.40
CA CYS A 72 -12.27 2.22 -16.00
C CYS A 72 -13.48 1.29 -16.06
N ILE A 73 -14.60 1.67 -15.44
CA ILE A 73 -15.80 0.82 -15.37
C ILE A 73 -16.52 0.64 -16.72
N THR A 74 -16.22 1.48 -17.71
CA THR A 74 -16.69 1.26 -19.10
C THR A 74 -15.79 0.30 -19.88
N GLU A 75 -14.53 0.12 -19.48
CA GLU A 75 -13.54 -0.72 -20.16
C GLU A 75 -13.38 -2.10 -19.50
N MET A 76 -13.70 -2.23 -18.21
CA MET A 76 -13.58 -3.47 -17.45
C MET A 76 -14.58 -3.55 -16.29
N GLU A 77 -14.72 -4.75 -15.73
CA GLU A 77 -15.58 -5.00 -14.57
C GLU A 77 -15.25 -4.07 -13.38
N PRO A 78 -16.25 -3.50 -12.69
CA PRO A 78 -16.04 -2.63 -11.53
C PRO A 78 -15.16 -3.24 -10.43
N SER A 79 -15.23 -4.56 -10.23
CA SER A 79 -14.39 -5.33 -9.30
C SER A 79 -12.91 -5.31 -9.65
N LYS A 80 -12.55 -5.07 -10.91
CA LYS A 80 -11.16 -4.83 -11.34
C LYS A 80 -10.75 -3.37 -11.15
N CYS A 81 -11.69 -2.44 -11.29
CA CYS A 81 -11.43 -1.00 -11.16
C CYS A 81 -11.20 -0.51 -9.73
N ILE A 82 -11.67 -1.24 -8.72
CA ILE A 82 -11.41 -0.91 -7.30
C ILE A 82 -9.94 -1.18 -6.92
N PHE A 83 -9.19 -1.96 -7.70
CA PHE A 83 -7.79 -2.20 -7.39
C PHE A 83 -6.93 -0.93 -7.58
N PRO A 84 -6.09 -0.57 -6.61
CA PRO A 84 -5.19 0.59 -6.65
C PRO A 84 -4.42 0.74 -7.96
N GLN A 85 -3.87 -0.34 -8.53
CA GLN A 85 -3.15 -0.31 -9.80
C GLN A 85 -3.98 0.15 -10.99
N GLN A 86 -5.32 0.06 -10.93
CA GLN A 86 -6.22 0.65 -11.93
C GLN A 86 -6.61 2.09 -11.57
N ILE A 87 -6.85 2.37 -10.29
CA ILE A 87 -7.25 3.69 -9.82
C ILE A 87 -6.15 4.72 -10.12
N ILE A 88 -4.90 4.46 -9.74
CA ILE A 88 -3.80 5.42 -9.90
C ILE A 88 -3.52 5.77 -11.37
N LYS A 89 -4.04 5.01 -12.34
CA LYS A 89 -3.88 5.34 -13.76
C LYS A 89 -4.64 6.60 -14.15
N ASN A 90 -5.69 6.95 -13.40
CA ASN A 90 -6.65 8.00 -13.76
C ASN A 90 -6.67 9.19 -12.79
N ILE A 91 -6.00 9.09 -11.64
CA ILE A 91 -5.89 10.21 -10.68
C ILE A 91 -5.08 11.35 -11.32
N ARG A 92 -5.59 12.57 -11.19
CA ARG A 92 -4.92 13.80 -11.68
C ARG A 92 -4.30 14.63 -10.56
N THR A 93 -4.86 14.54 -9.36
CA THR A 93 -4.36 15.26 -8.19
C THR A 93 -3.07 14.61 -7.69
N PRO A 94 -2.04 15.39 -7.30
CA PRO A 94 -0.78 14.84 -6.83
C PRO A 94 -0.97 13.82 -5.69
N LEU A 95 -0.40 12.64 -5.86
CA LEU A 95 -0.58 11.49 -4.99
C LEU A 95 0.75 11.04 -4.37
N PHE A 96 0.74 10.76 -3.06
CA PHE A 96 1.82 10.10 -2.35
C PHE A 96 1.39 8.72 -1.88
N ILE A 97 2.21 7.70 -2.15
CA ILE A 97 1.99 6.34 -1.64
C ILE A 97 2.98 6.04 -0.51
N VAL A 98 2.47 5.76 0.68
CA VAL A 98 3.23 5.11 1.74
C VAL A 98 2.78 3.66 1.78
N ASN A 99 3.66 2.71 1.47
CA ASN A 99 3.27 1.30 1.52
C ASN A 99 4.47 0.43 1.91
N PRO A 100 4.34 -0.45 2.91
CA PRO A 100 5.37 -1.45 3.14
C PRO A 100 5.33 -2.49 2.02
N THR A 101 6.51 -3.03 1.67
CA THR A 101 6.61 -4.14 0.70
C THR A 101 6.25 -5.48 1.33
N TYR A 102 6.33 -5.58 2.65
CA TYR A 102 5.93 -6.75 3.44
C TYR A 102 4.77 -6.38 4.36
N ASP A 103 3.70 -5.82 3.80
CA ASP A 103 2.49 -5.50 4.53
C ASP A 103 1.88 -6.76 5.16
N PHE A 104 1.87 -6.84 6.49
CA PHE A 104 1.44 -8.07 7.17
C PHE A 104 -0.03 -8.40 6.88
N TRP A 105 -0.87 -7.39 6.65
CA TRP A 105 -2.28 -7.61 6.35
C TRP A 105 -2.43 -8.24 4.97
N GLN A 106 -1.70 -7.73 3.97
CA GLN A 106 -1.69 -8.34 2.63
C GLN A 106 -1.10 -9.75 2.64
N ILE A 107 -0.04 -9.99 3.40
CA ILE A 107 0.52 -11.34 3.53
C ILE A 107 -0.53 -12.30 4.12
N GLN A 108 -1.27 -11.87 5.14
CA GLN A 108 -2.26 -12.71 5.83
C GLN A 108 -3.58 -12.89 5.09
N HIS A 109 -3.96 -12.00 4.16
CA HIS A 109 -5.29 -12.02 3.53
C HIS A 109 -5.26 -12.09 1.99
N VAL A 110 -4.14 -11.75 1.36
CA VAL A 110 -3.95 -11.81 -0.09
C VAL A 110 -3.04 -12.98 -0.45
N LEU A 111 -1.79 -12.96 0.03
CA LEU A 111 -0.78 -13.93 -0.40
C LEU A 111 -0.92 -15.29 0.28
N VAL A 112 -1.19 -15.30 1.59
CA VAL A 112 -1.30 -16.51 2.39
C VAL A 112 -2.53 -16.44 3.33
N PRO A 113 -3.76 -16.36 2.78
CA PRO A 113 -4.97 -16.49 3.57
C PRO A 113 -5.01 -17.85 4.28
N THR A 114 -5.75 -17.95 5.38
CA THR A 114 -5.79 -19.17 6.21
C THR A 114 -6.24 -20.41 5.42
N GLY A 115 -7.12 -20.25 4.42
CA GLY A 115 -7.52 -21.34 3.53
C GLY A 115 -6.39 -21.89 2.64
N SER A 116 -5.29 -21.16 2.49
CA SER A 116 -4.18 -21.50 1.61
C SER A 116 -2.95 -22.04 2.35
N ASP A 117 -3.05 -22.19 3.69
CA ASP A 117 -2.01 -22.77 4.56
C ASP A 117 -2.62 -23.84 5.51
N PRO A 118 -3.22 -24.93 4.97
CA PRO A 118 -3.92 -25.92 5.79
C PRO A 118 -3.00 -26.65 6.80
N ASP A 119 -1.73 -26.86 6.43
CA ASP A 119 -0.74 -27.54 7.27
C ASP A 119 -0.03 -26.59 8.25
N GLY A 120 -0.30 -25.28 8.17
CA GLY A 120 0.25 -24.28 9.07
C GLY A 120 1.74 -23.97 8.86
N TYR A 121 2.28 -24.25 7.67
CA TYR A 121 3.68 -23.96 7.31
C TYR A 121 3.98 -22.46 7.41
N TRP A 122 3.05 -21.61 6.97
CA TRP A 122 3.18 -20.16 7.00
C TRP A 122 2.74 -19.50 8.30
N ARG A 123 2.10 -20.24 9.21
CA ARG A 123 1.50 -19.72 10.44
C ARG A 123 2.43 -18.79 11.23
N ARG A 124 3.70 -19.18 11.43
CA ARG A 124 4.66 -18.34 12.20
C ARG A 124 5.15 -17.15 11.38
N CYS A 125 5.46 -17.35 10.10
CA CYS A 125 5.91 -16.30 9.19
C CYS A 125 4.86 -15.17 9.04
N ARG A 126 3.58 -15.53 8.96
CA ARG A 126 2.45 -14.59 8.96
C ARG A 126 2.34 -13.74 10.23
N LEU A 127 2.86 -14.22 11.37
CA LEU A 127 2.82 -13.50 12.63
C LEU A 127 4.06 -12.63 12.86
N SER A 128 5.19 -12.99 12.27
CA SER A 128 6.44 -12.22 12.34
C SER A 128 7.35 -12.63 11.20
N ILE A 129 7.81 -11.64 10.41
CA ILE A 129 8.71 -11.88 9.27
C ILE A 129 10.04 -12.53 9.70
N GLN A 130 10.44 -12.35 10.97
CA GLN A 130 11.64 -12.97 11.53
C GLN A 130 11.51 -14.49 11.72
N LYS A 131 10.29 -15.02 11.64
CA LYS A 131 10.00 -16.46 11.74
C LYS A 131 9.83 -17.13 10.36
N CYS A 132 10.04 -16.38 9.28
CA CYS A 132 10.02 -16.93 7.93
C CYS A 132 11.32 -17.67 7.62
N ASP A 133 11.24 -18.81 6.95
CA ASP A 133 12.40 -19.46 6.36
C ASP A 133 12.78 -18.85 4.99
N SER A 134 13.86 -19.34 4.38
CA SER A 134 14.36 -18.80 3.11
C SER A 134 13.36 -18.91 1.96
N THR A 135 12.58 -20.00 1.89
CA THR A 135 11.58 -20.22 0.83
C THR A 135 10.38 -19.30 1.02
N GLN A 136 9.96 -19.09 2.27
CA GLN A 136 8.92 -18.13 2.58
C GLN A 136 9.36 -16.70 2.24
N ILE A 137 10.59 -16.33 2.60
CA ILE A 137 11.17 -15.03 2.22
C ILE A 137 11.22 -14.87 0.69
N GLU A 138 11.65 -15.88 -0.07
CA GLU A 138 11.67 -15.82 -1.54
C GLU A 138 10.27 -15.51 -2.13
N ASN A 139 9.23 -16.18 -1.62
CA ASN A 139 7.84 -15.90 -2.01
C ASN A 139 7.43 -14.46 -1.67
N LEU A 140 7.80 -13.95 -0.47
CA LEU A 140 7.57 -12.55 -0.10
C LEU A 140 8.32 -11.57 -1.03
N GLN A 141 9.52 -11.93 -1.51
CA GLN A 141 10.25 -11.12 -2.50
C GLN A 141 9.55 -11.09 -3.86
N GLY A 142 8.93 -12.19 -4.27
CA GLY A 142 8.04 -12.24 -5.43
C GLY A 142 6.90 -11.23 -5.29
N PHE A 143 6.21 -11.24 -4.15
CA PHE A 143 5.10 -10.31 -3.87
C PHE A 143 5.56 -8.84 -3.83
N ARG A 144 6.73 -8.56 -3.23
CA ARG A 144 7.37 -7.23 -3.31
C ARG A 144 7.59 -6.80 -4.75
N SER A 145 8.06 -7.69 -5.61
CA SER A 145 8.33 -7.39 -7.02
C SER A 145 7.04 -7.03 -7.77
N SER A 146 5.94 -7.72 -7.47
CA SER A 146 4.60 -7.36 -7.98
C SER A 146 4.14 -5.97 -7.52
N LEU A 147 4.36 -5.60 -6.25
CA LEU A 147 4.06 -4.25 -5.76
C LEU A 147 4.83 -3.17 -6.54
N LEU A 148 6.14 -3.34 -6.69
CA LEU A 148 6.97 -2.38 -7.42
C LEU A 148 6.57 -2.27 -8.89
N LYS A 149 6.25 -3.40 -9.53
CA LYS A 149 5.73 -3.40 -10.91
C LYS A 149 4.43 -2.62 -11.02
N ALA A 150 3.50 -2.80 -10.08
CA ALA A 150 2.23 -2.08 -10.04
C ALA A 150 2.40 -0.56 -9.80
N LEU A 151 3.45 -0.16 -9.09
CA LEU A 151 3.79 1.23 -8.81
C LEU A 151 4.65 1.91 -9.90
N SER A 152 5.15 1.16 -10.89
CA SER A 152 6.06 1.66 -11.93
C SER A 152 5.58 2.96 -12.61
N LYS A 153 4.29 3.08 -12.92
CA LYS A 153 3.73 4.32 -13.50
C LYS A 153 3.94 5.53 -12.58
N LEU A 154 3.65 5.37 -11.28
CA LEU A 154 3.83 6.43 -10.29
C LEU A 154 5.33 6.71 -10.06
N GLN A 155 6.21 5.74 -10.26
CA GLN A 155 7.66 5.93 -10.11
C GLN A 155 8.22 6.95 -11.12
N HIS A 156 7.64 7.00 -12.32
CA HIS A 156 8.04 7.92 -13.39
C HIS A 156 7.28 9.26 -13.37
N ASP A 157 6.23 9.38 -12.55
CA ASP A 157 5.48 10.62 -12.36
C ASP A 157 6.26 11.59 -11.44
N LYS A 158 6.56 12.80 -11.94
CA LYS A 158 7.29 13.81 -11.18
C LYS A 158 6.46 14.50 -10.09
N GLU A 159 5.13 14.52 -10.23
CA GLU A 159 4.23 15.13 -9.25
C GLU A 159 3.82 14.14 -8.15
N GLY A 160 3.82 12.85 -8.47
CA GLY A 160 3.62 11.79 -7.49
C GLY A 160 4.79 11.64 -6.52
N GLY A 161 4.54 11.08 -5.35
CA GLY A 161 5.58 10.70 -4.38
C GLY A 161 5.39 9.28 -3.87
N MET A 162 6.45 8.69 -3.34
CA MET A 162 6.35 7.38 -2.70
C MET A 162 7.41 7.17 -1.62
N PHE A 163 7.00 6.43 -0.58
CA PHE A 163 7.86 5.89 0.46
C PHE A 163 7.52 4.41 0.64
N ILE A 164 8.34 3.54 0.05
CA ILE A 164 8.11 2.11 -0.08
C ILE A 164 9.19 1.37 0.70
N ASN A 165 8.92 1.04 1.96
CA ASN A 165 9.93 0.43 2.84
C ASN A 165 9.86 -1.11 2.91
N SER A 166 10.88 -1.71 3.49
CA SER A 166 11.02 -3.16 3.68
C SER A 166 10.50 -3.66 5.02
N CYS A 167 9.65 -2.87 5.69
CA CYS A 167 9.19 -3.18 7.03
C CYS A 167 7.99 -4.14 7.01
N PHE A 168 7.85 -4.94 8.07
CA PHE A 168 6.70 -5.83 8.28
C PHE A 168 5.68 -5.11 9.17
N VAL A 169 4.84 -4.29 8.55
CA VAL A 169 3.98 -3.32 9.24
C VAL A 169 2.74 -3.02 8.38
N HIS A 170 1.72 -2.41 8.98
CA HIS A 170 0.52 -1.90 8.33
C HIS A 170 0.14 -0.60 9.03
N CYS A 171 -0.29 0.44 8.30
CA CYS A 171 -0.56 1.78 8.83
C CYS A 171 0.63 2.47 9.50
N GLN A 172 1.40 3.23 8.74
CA GLN A 172 2.67 3.80 9.17
C GLN A 172 2.61 5.30 9.45
N THR A 173 1.54 5.98 9.02
CA THR A 173 1.42 7.44 9.10
C THR A 173 0.71 7.93 10.36
N TRP A 174 0.04 7.04 11.10
CA TRP A 174 -0.69 7.36 12.33
C TRP A 174 0.18 7.26 13.60
N MET A 175 1.11 6.30 13.65
CA MET A 175 1.96 6.07 14.83
C MET A 175 3.20 6.96 14.78
N ALA A 176 3.51 7.63 15.88
CA ALA A 176 4.68 8.52 15.97
C ALA A 176 6.00 7.75 15.74
N GLU A 177 6.04 6.51 16.23
CA GLU A 177 7.15 5.57 16.13
C GLU A 177 7.50 5.30 14.67
N THR A 178 6.52 5.16 13.79
CA THR A 178 6.76 4.90 12.35
C THR A 178 6.80 6.18 11.52
N TRP A 179 6.07 7.23 11.92
CA TRP A 179 5.93 8.46 11.16
C TRP A 179 7.14 9.39 11.26
N HIS A 180 7.51 9.79 12.50
CA HIS A 180 8.55 10.79 12.75
C HIS A 180 9.10 10.74 14.19
N SER A 181 9.94 9.76 14.46
CA SER A 181 10.71 9.62 15.70
C SER A 181 12.19 9.36 15.40
N SER A 182 13.02 9.36 16.44
CA SER A 182 14.43 8.95 16.33
C SER A 182 14.57 7.51 15.80
N ASN A 183 13.59 6.65 16.11
CA ASN A 183 13.61 5.22 15.82
C ASN A 183 12.69 4.87 14.63
N SER A 184 12.18 5.86 13.90
CA SER A 184 11.33 5.61 12.72
C SER A 184 12.11 4.93 11.60
N PRO A 185 11.41 4.14 10.76
CA PRO A 185 11.98 3.61 9.54
C PRO A 185 12.46 4.73 8.64
N ARG A 186 13.67 4.55 8.10
CA ARG A 186 14.34 5.50 7.23
C ARG A 186 14.75 4.83 5.92
N ILE A 187 14.57 5.57 4.84
CA ILE A 187 15.18 5.27 3.53
C ILE A 187 16.04 6.48 3.19
N ASN A 188 17.31 6.26 2.81
CA ASN A 188 18.26 7.34 2.55
C ASN A 188 18.32 8.39 3.69
N ASN A 189 18.31 7.89 4.93
CA ASN A 189 18.31 8.67 6.18
C ASN A 189 17.08 9.56 6.43
N LYS A 190 16.00 9.43 5.64
CA LYS A 190 14.76 10.19 5.81
C LYS A 190 13.63 9.34 6.35
N THR A 191 12.92 9.88 7.33
CA THR A 191 11.64 9.35 7.82
C THR A 191 10.53 9.51 6.78
N ILE A 192 9.39 8.87 7.04
CA ILE A 192 8.17 9.03 6.24
C ILE A 192 7.73 10.50 6.26
N ALA A 193 7.69 11.14 7.42
CA ALA A 193 7.26 12.53 7.55
C ALA A 193 8.16 13.52 6.79
N GLU A 194 9.47 13.35 6.84
CA GLU A 194 10.41 14.20 6.09
C GLU A 194 10.21 14.04 4.58
N SER A 195 10.06 12.79 4.13
CA SER A 195 9.82 12.43 2.72
C SER A 195 8.50 13.01 2.19
N VAL A 196 7.42 12.87 2.97
CA VAL A 196 6.10 13.44 2.66
C VAL A 196 6.14 14.96 2.71
N GLY A 197 6.83 15.54 3.69
CA GLY A 197 6.99 16.99 3.80
C GLY A 197 7.74 17.59 2.62
N ASP A 198 8.80 16.93 2.14
CA ASP A 198 9.54 17.39 0.97
C ASP A 198 8.66 17.36 -0.29
N TRP A 199 7.88 16.30 -0.47
CA TRP A 199 6.94 16.20 -1.58
C TRP A 199 5.78 17.19 -1.46
N TYR A 200 5.17 17.31 -0.27
CA TYR A 200 3.98 18.14 -0.07
C TYR A 200 4.26 19.60 -0.40
N PHE A 201 5.40 20.12 0.04
CA PHE A 201 5.84 21.50 -0.22
C PHE A 201 6.63 21.67 -1.54
N ASN A 202 6.67 20.65 -2.41
CA ASN A 202 7.39 20.69 -3.69
C ASN A 202 8.89 21.00 -3.55
N ARG A 203 9.52 20.60 -2.44
CA ARG A 203 10.95 20.81 -2.18
C ARG A 203 11.83 19.83 -2.95
N LYS A 204 11.34 18.59 -3.14
CA LYS A 204 12.07 17.53 -3.83
C LYS A 204 11.08 16.52 -4.46
N VAL A 205 11.49 15.91 -5.58
CA VAL A 205 10.86 14.68 -6.08
C VAL A 205 11.23 13.54 -5.13
N THR A 206 10.23 12.94 -4.48
CA THR A 206 10.43 11.92 -3.45
C THR A 206 10.01 10.55 -3.97
N LYS A 207 10.99 9.70 -4.29
CA LYS A 207 10.80 8.30 -4.73
C LYS A 207 11.67 7.39 -3.87
N GLU A 208 11.30 7.25 -2.61
CA GLU A 208 12.06 6.43 -1.67
C GLU A 208 11.57 4.98 -1.78
N ILE A 209 12.41 4.10 -2.31
CA ILE A 209 12.16 2.66 -2.40
C ILE A 209 13.31 1.94 -1.72
N ASP A 210 12.98 1.11 -0.75
CA ASP A 210 13.93 0.40 0.07
C ASP A 210 14.42 -0.90 -0.58
N CYS A 211 15.52 -1.42 -0.09
CA CYS A 211 16.06 -2.71 -0.51
C CYS A 211 15.19 -3.88 -0.02
N PRO A 212 15.37 -5.10 -0.53
CA PRO A 212 14.68 -6.29 -0.02
C PRO A 212 15.01 -6.59 1.45
N TYR A 213 14.03 -7.01 2.27
CA TYR A 213 14.26 -7.49 3.64
C TYR A 213 15.32 -8.60 3.66
N PRO A 214 16.23 -8.65 4.66
CA PRO A 214 16.26 -7.87 5.91
C PRO A 214 17.23 -6.69 5.90
N CYS A 215 17.33 -5.95 4.80
CA CYS A 215 18.41 -4.97 4.64
C CYS A 215 18.28 -3.69 5.50
N ASN A 216 17.08 -3.30 5.92
CA ASN A 216 16.86 -2.01 6.59
C ASN A 216 16.78 -2.18 8.12
N PRO A 217 17.84 -1.82 8.86
CA PRO A 217 17.87 -2.01 10.31
C PRO A 217 16.99 -1.02 11.08
N THR A 218 16.47 0.01 10.42
CA THR A 218 15.57 1.00 11.05
C THR A 218 14.11 0.58 11.02
N CYS A 219 13.80 -0.56 10.38
CA CYS A 219 12.43 -1.00 10.22
C CYS A 219 11.78 -1.37 11.55
N TYR A 220 10.55 -0.89 11.71
CA TYR A 220 9.64 -1.35 12.73
C TYR A 220 8.90 -2.59 12.21
N HIS A 221 9.19 -3.76 12.78
CA HIS A 221 8.55 -5.03 12.44
C HIS A 221 7.55 -5.42 13.52
N MET A 222 6.29 -5.60 13.14
CA MET A 222 5.29 -6.18 14.03
C MET A 222 5.62 -7.63 14.36
N ASP A 223 5.40 -8.03 15.61
CA ASP A 223 5.52 -9.42 16.05
C ASP A 223 4.26 -9.81 16.84
N PHE A 224 3.47 -10.71 16.25
CA PHE A 224 2.24 -11.25 16.82
C PHE A 224 2.43 -12.65 17.41
N THR A 225 3.67 -13.10 17.63
CA THR A 225 3.96 -14.44 18.17
C THR A 225 3.82 -14.54 19.68
N GLN A 226 3.79 -13.40 20.38
CA GLN A 226 3.55 -13.31 21.82
C GLN A 226 2.16 -12.69 22.07
N PRO A 227 1.41 -13.14 23.08
CA PRO A 227 0.22 -12.43 23.53
C PRO A 227 0.60 -11.05 24.07
N SER A 228 -0.21 -10.05 23.76
CA SER A 228 -0.16 -8.69 24.32
C SER A 228 -0.41 -8.67 25.83
#